data_AF-A0A1T5CXU3-F1
#
_entry.id   AF-A0A1T5CXU3-F1
#
_cell.length_a   1.000
_cell.length_b   1.000
_cell.length_c   1.000
_cell.angle_alpha   90.00
_cell.angle_beta   90.00
_cell.angle_gamma   90.00
#
_symmetry.space_group_name_H-M   'P 1'
#
loop_
_entity.id
_entity.type
_entity.pdbx_description
1 polymer ?
#
loop_
_entity_poly.entity_id
_entity_poly.type
_entity_poly.pdbx_seq_one_letter_code
_entity_poly.pdbx_strand_id
1 'polypeptide(L)'
;MQPPLTDEPVYQVPARFRFSENLHIVFWLIKDISWAMLWQPLGMVMVIPTLLLAVKITIQTRYIKSELYHNLAILCWICANCTWMTFEFFWPEHDSLRYYTAIPFSFGIGFIAYYYLVLLPAAGKRAVAVVEKVDAAP
;
A
#
# COMPACT_ATOMS: atom_id res chain seq x y z
N MET A 1 6.63 -35.37 25.39
CA MET A 1 7.06 -34.01 25.75
C MET A 1 6.64 -33.10 24.61
N GLN A 2 5.61 -32.28 24.83
CA GLN A 2 5.09 -31.33 23.84
C GLN A 2 5.89 -30.03 24.02
N PRO A 3 6.43 -29.42 22.94
CA PRO A 3 7.19 -28.19 23.08
C PRO A 3 6.29 -27.07 23.67
N PRO A 4 6.86 -26.12 24.42
CA PRO A 4 6.09 -25.04 25.00
C PRO A 4 5.44 -24.24 23.86
N LEU A 5 4.13 -24.07 23.95
CA LEU A 5 3.38 -23.16 23.09
C LEU A 5 3.90 -21.77 23.39
N THR A 6 4.85 -21.29 22.58
CA THR A 6 5.13 -19.87 22.50
C THR A 6 3.82 -19.22 22.08
N ASP A 7 3.19 -18.47 22.99
CA ASP A 7 2.08 -17.56 22.70
C ASP A 7 2.62 -16.45 21.78
N GLU A 8 2.97 -16.82 20.55
CA GLU A 8 3.21 -15.89 19.47
C GLU A 8 1.91 -15.13 19.31
N PRO A 9 1.91 -13.78 19.43
CA PRO A 9 0.70 -13.00 19.29
C PRO A 9 0.11 -13.28 17.91
N VAL A 10 -0.94 -14.11 17.87
CA VAL A 10 -1.60 -14.47 16.62
C VAL A 10 -2.20 -13.20 16.05
N TYR A 11 -1.58 -12.69 15.00
CA TYR A 11 -2.05 -11.53 14.25
C TYR A 11 -3.40 -11.87 13.61
N GLN A 12 -4.49 -11.52 14.29
CA GLN A 12 -5.85 -11.75 13.79
C GLN A 12 -6.36 -10.49 13.09
N VAL A 13 -6.23 -10.45 11.77
CA VAL A 13 -6.89 -9.42 10.95
C VAL A 13 -8.40 -9.70 10.92
N PRO A 14 -9.25 -8.75 11.34
CA PRO A 14 -10.70 -8.91 11.23
C PRO A 14 -11.14 -9.32 9.83
N ALA A 15 -12.02 -10.31 9.71
CA ALA A 15 -12.42 -10.92 8.43
C ALA A 15 -12.94 -9.91 7.38
N ARG A 16 -13.49 -8.77 7.81
CA ARG A 16 -13.95 -7.67 6.94
C ARG A 16 -12.81 -6.96 6.19
N PHE A 17 -11.62 -6.89 6.77
CA PHE A 17 -10.45 -6.32 6.10
C PHE A 17 -9.94 -7.28 5.01
N ARG A 18 -9.88 -8.58 5.32
CA ARG A 18 -9.49 -9.62 4.35
C ARG A 18 -10.37 -9.64 3.11
N PHE A 19 -11.68 -9.44 3.27
CA PHE A 19 -12.59 -9.34 2.12
C PHE A 19 -12.29 -8.12 1.25
N SER A 20 -12.04 -6.96 1.86
CA SER A 20 -11.74 -5.72 1.11
C SER A 20 -10.40 -5.81 0.38
N GLU A 21 -9.39 -6.42 1.00
CA GLU A 21 -8.07 -6.68 0.41
C GLU A 21 -8.16 -7.65 -0.77
N ASN A 22 -8.86 -8.78 -0.59
CA ASN A 22 -9.05 -9.75 -1.67
C ASN A 22 -9.82 -9.14 -2.85
N LEU A 23 -10.88 -8.38 -2.55
CA LEU A 23 -11.68 -7.73 -3.59
C LEU A 23 -10.88 -6.64 -4.33
N HIS A 24 -10.01 -5.92 -3.62
CA HIS A 24 -9.12 -4.94 -4.21
C HIS A 24 -8.19 -5.57 -5.26
N ILE A 25 -7.57 -6.72 -4.96
CA ILE A 25 -6.72 -7.46 -5.90
C ILE A 25 -7.51 -7.88 -7.14
N VAL A 26 -8.75 -8.34 -6.96
CA VAL A 26 -9.61 -8.75 -8.09
C VAL A 26 -9.88 -7.57 -9.03
N PHE A 27 -10.29 -6.41 -8.52
CA PHE A 27 -10.54 -5.24 -9.36
C PHE A 27 -9.27 -4.74 -10.05
N TRP A 28 -8.14 -4.78 -9.34
CA TRP A 28 -6.87 -4.42 -9.91
C TRP A 28 -6.47 -5.35 -11.07
N LEU A 29 -6.62 -6.67 -10.92
CA LEU A 29 -6.34 -7.61 -12.02
C LEU A 29 -7.23 -7.37 -13.25
N ILE A 30 -8.53 -7.11 -13.05
CA ILE A 30 -9.45 -6.85 -14.17
C ILE A 30 -9.08 -5.54 -14.88
N LYS A 31 -8.74 -4.49 -14.12
CA LYS A 31 -8.20 -3.23 -14.67
C LYS A 31 -6.94 -3.50 -15.50
N ASP A 32 -5.97 -4.24 -14.95
CA ASP A 32 -4.67 -4.48 -15.61
C ASP A 32 -4.81 -5.34 -16.87
N ILE A 33 -5.70 -6.35 -16.88
CA ILE A 33 -6.02 -7.11 -18.10
C ILE A 33 -6.67 -6.18 -19.14
N SER A 34 -7.58 -5.30 -18.72
CA SER A 34 -8.20 -4.32 -19.62
C SER A 34 -7.14 -3.39 -20.23
N TRP A 35 -6.12 -3.03 -19.48
CA TRP A 35 -4.99 -2.24 -19.97
C TRP A 35 -4.11 -3.02 -20.94
N ALA A 36 -3.74 -4.26 -20.61
CA ALA A 36 -2.92 -5.11 -21.47
C ALA A 36 -3.58 -5.41 -22.83
N MET A 37 -4.92 -5.50 -22.84
CA MET A 37 -5.72 -5.70 -24.06
C MET A 37 -6.09 -4.38 -24.76
N LEU A 38 -5.63 -3.23 -24.25
CA LEU A 38 -5.95 -1.88 -24.73
C LEU A 38 -7.46 -1.59 -24.79
N TRP A 39 -8.24 -2.19 -23.89
CA TRP A 39 -9.68 -1.97 -23.76
C TRP A 39 -9.96 -0.66 -23.01
N GLN A 40 -9.77 0.46 -23.71
CA GLN A 40 -9.89 1.82 -23.17
C GLN A 40 -11.11 2.08 -22.28
N PRO A 41 -12.37 1.83 -22.71
CA PRO A 41 -13.53 2.13 -21.89
C PRO A 41 -13.61 1.26 -20.62
N LEU A 42 -13.28 -0.02 -20.73
CA LEU A 42 -13.31 -0.92 -19.57
C LEU A 42 -12.21 -0.58 -18.57
N GLY A 43 -10.99 -0.32 -19.06
CA GLY A 43 -9.85 0.09 -18.24
C GLY A 43 -10.17 1.36 -17.45
N MET A 44 -10.67 2.40 -18.12
CA MET A 44 -10.99 3.68 -17.46
C MET A 44 -12.11 3.55 -16.42
N VAL A 45 -13.16 2.76 -16.70
CA VAL A 45 -14.22 2.49 -15.71
C VAL A 45 -13.66 1.74 -14.50
N MET A 46 -12.75 0.79 -14.71
CA MET A 46 -12.15 -0.02 -13.65
C MET A 46 -11.12 0.72 -12.78
N VAL A 47 -10.60 1.87 -13.22
CA VAL A 47 -9.76 2.74 -12.36
C VAL A 47 -10.53 3.18 -11.12
N ILE A 48 -11.80 3.56 -11.29
CA ILE A 48 -12.63 4.11 -10.21
C ILE A 48 -12.78 3.12 -9.04
N PRO A 49 -13.31 1.88 -9.22
CA PRO A 49 -13.44 0.94 -8.12
C PRO A 49 -12.09 0.52 -7.54
N THR A 50 -11.04 0.41 -8.37
CA THR A 50 -9.69 0.04 -7.92
C THR A 50 -9.10 1.10 -6.97
N LEU A 51 -9.17 2.37 -7.37
CA LEU A 51 -8.65 3.48 -6.58
C LEU A 51 -9.47 3.71 -5.30
N LEU A 52 -10.80 3.65 -5.40
CA LEU A 52 -11.68 3.79 -4.24
C LEU A 52 -11.41 2.70 -3.19
N LEU A 53 -11.20 1.46 -3.60
CA LEU A 53 -10.85 0.38 -2.68
C LEU A 53 -9.46 0.54 -2.07
N ALA A 54 -8.46 0.96 -2.85
CA ALA A 54 -7.12 1.24 -2.33
C ALA A 54 -7.15 2.36 -1.26
N VAL A 55 -7.87 3.45 -1.51
CA VAL A 55 -8.07 4.54 -0.55
C VAL A 55 -8.82 4.03 0.68
N LYS A 56 -9.89 3.26 0.50
CA LYS A 56 -10.67 2.69 1.59
C LYS A 56 -9.81 1.79 2.49
N ILE A 57 -8.98 0.92 1.92
CA ILE A 57 -8.03 0.07 2.68
C ILE A 57 -7.05 0.93 3.45
N THR A 58 -6.47 1.95 2.82
CA THR A 58 -5.51 2.87 3.45
C THR A 58 -6.12 3.63 4.64
N ILE A 59 -7.35 4.14 4.49
CA ILE A 59 -8.07 4.82 5.59
C ILE A 59 -8.43 3.84 6.70
N GLN A 60 -8.79 2.61 6.34
CA GLN A 60 -9.11 1.58 7.30
C GLN A 60 -7.88 1.20 8.13
N THR A 61 -6.73 0.91 7.53
CA THR A 61 -5.52 0.45 8.22
C THR A 61 -4.71 1.56 8.89
N ARG A 62 -5.19 2.81 8.88
CA ARG A 62 -4.53 3.99 9.48
C ARG A 62 -4.13 3.85 10.95
N TYR A 63 -4.74 2.91 11.69
CA TYR A 63 -4.44 2.66 13.09
C TYR A 63 -3.13 1.87 13.28
N ILE A 64 -2.70 1.08 12.29
CA ILE A 64 -1.40 0.40 12.29
C ILE A 64 -0.45 1.18 11.38
N LYS A 65 0.56 1.83 11.97
CA LYS A 65 1.51 2.65 11.19
C LYS A 65 2.22 1.85 10.10
N SER A 66 2.64 0.60 10.39
CA SER A 66 3.26 -0.28 9.38
C SER A 66 2.37 -0.41 8.13
N GLU A 67 1.14 -0.85 8.35
CA GLU A 67 0.17 -1.05 7.28
C GLU A 67 -0.17 0.25 6.56
N LEU A 68 -0.27 1.38 7.28
CA LEU A 68 -0.58 2.67 6.68
C LEU A 68 0.47 3.07 5.63
N TYR A 69 1.77 3.01 5.96
CA TYR A 69 2.82 3.41 5.02
C TYR A 69 2.93 2.46 3.82
N HIS A 70 2.71 1.16 4.03
CA HIS A 70 2.65 0.17 2.94
C HIS A 70 1.45 0.41 2.02
N ASN A 71 0.26 0.59 2.59
CA ASN A 71 -0.95 0.85 1.83
C ASN A 71 -0.90 2.19 1.10
N LEU A 72 -0.27 3.21 1.70
CA LEU A 72 -0.05 4.50 1.04
C LEU A 72 0.91 4.38 -0.16
N ALA A 73 1.95 3.55 -0.04
CA ALA A 73 2.84 3.28 -1.17
C ALA A 73 2.14 2.50 -2.29
N ILE A 74 1.30 1.51 -1.96
CA ILE A 74 0.45 0.80 -2.92
C ILE A 74 -0.53 1.79 -3.59
N LEU A 75 -1.13 2.71 -2.83
CA LEU A 75 -2.01 3.74 -3.37
C LEU A 75 -1.27 4.65 -4.36
N CYS A 76 -0.08 5.14 -4.01
CA CYS A 76 0.76 5.92 -4.92
C CYS A 76 1.13 5.13 -6.19
N TRP A 77 1.41 3.84 -6.06
CA TRP A 77 1.69 2.97 -7.19
C TRP A 77 0.48 2.77 -8.10
N ILE A 78 -0.71 2.58 -7.55
CA ILE A 78 -1.95 2.49 -8.32
C ILE A 78 -2.22 3.80 -9.06
N CYS A 79 -2.02 4.95 -8.41
CA CYS A 79 -2.10 6.25 -9.07
C CYS A 79 -1.13 6.34 -10.25
N ALA A 80 0.13 5.91 -10.06
CA ALA A 80 1.13 5.88 -11.14
C ALA A 80 0.68 5.03 -12.33
N ASN A 81 0.17 3.82 -12.08
CA ASN A 81 -0.35 2.93 -13.12
C ASN A 81 -1.56 3.54 -13.84
N CYS A 82 -2.48 4.18 -13.10
CA CYS A 82 -3.64 4.81 -13.71
C CYS A 82 -3.23 6.00 -14.59
N THR A 83 -2.24 6.79 -14.15
CA THR A 83 -1.66 7.87 -14.96
C THR A 83 -0.97 7.34 -16.21
N TRP A 84 -0.16 6.28 -16.10
CA TRP A 84 0.47 5.63 -17.26
C TRP A 84 -0.57 5.15 -18.25
N MET A 85 -1.53 4.35 -17.78
CA MET A 85 -2.62 3.82 -18.61
C MET A 85 -3.39 4.94 -19.33
N THR A 86 -3.66 6.05 -18.65
CA THR A 86 -4.32 7.21 -19.25
C THR A 86 -3.47 7.83 -20.37
N PHE A 87 -2.16 7.97 -20.17
CA PHE A 87 -1.27 8.47 -21.22
C PHE A 87 -1.22 7.54 -22.43
N GLU A 88 -1.18 6.24 -22.21
CA GLU A 88 -1.14 5.27 -23.31
C GLU A 88 -2.46 5.21 -24.10
N PHE A 89 -3.61 5.36 -23.42
CA PHE A 89 -4.91 5.36 -24.08
C PHE A 89 -5.21 6.64 -24.87
N PHE A 90 -4.84 7.82 -24.35
CA PHE A 90 -5.22 9.10 -24.94
C PHE A 90 -4.10 9.75 -25.75
N TRP A 91 -2.84 9.45 -25.46
CA TRP A 91 -1.66 10.01 -26.13
C TRP A 91 -0.61 8.94 -26.47
N PRO A 92 -0.98 7.88 -27.22
CA PRO A 92 -0.05 6.80 -27.58
C PRO A 92 1.17 7.27 -28.36
N GLU A 93 1.06 8.39 -29.08
CA GLU A 93 2.17 8.98 -29.85
C GLU A 93 3.24 9.64 -28.96
N HIS A 94 2.89 10.01 -27.73
CA HIS A 94 3.77 10.75 -26.81
C HIS A 94 4.32 9.83 -25.72
N ASP A 95 5.14 8.85 -26.12
CA ASP A 95 5.76 7.88 -25.21
C ASP A 95 6.63 8.54 -24.11
N SER A 96 7.11 9.75 -24.33
CA SER A 96 7.81 10.54 -23.31
C SER A 96 6.94 10.89 -22.09
N LEU A 97 5.60 10.86 -22.20
CA LEU A 97 4.72 11.16 -21.07
C LEU A 97 4.83 10.11 -19.95
N ARG A 98 5.29 8.88 -20.27
CA ARG A 98 5.50 7.83 -19.26
C ARG A 98 6.50 8.22 -18.19
N TYR A 99 7.47 9.10 -18.49
CA TYR A 99 8.44 9.55 -17.50
C TYR A 99 7.78 10.32 -16.35
N TYR A 100 6.66 11.00 -16.57
CA TYR A 100 5.92 11.68 -15.50
C TYR A 100 5.27 10.71 -14.51
N THR A 101 5.06 9.45 -14.90
CA THR A 101 4.56 8.40 -14.00
C THR A 101 5.59 8.04 -12.93
N ALA A 102 6.88 8.32 -13.17
CA ALA A 102 7.93 8.12 -12.18
C ALA A 102 7.73 8.99 -10.93
N ILE A 103 7.01 10.11 -11.03
CA ILE A 103 6.73 11.01 -9.90
C ILE A 103 5.93 10.28 -8.81
N PRO A 104 4.71 9.75 -9.07
CA PRO A 104 3.96 8.99 -8.08
C PRO A 104 4.67 7.70 -7.63
N PHE A 105 5.44 7.04 -8.50
CA PHE A 105 6.31 5.91 -8.10
C PHE A 105 7.34 6.34 -7.03
N SER A 106 7.99 7.48 -7.24
CA SER A 106 8.99 8.01 -6.31
C SER A 106 8.37 8.35 -4.95
N PHE A 107 7.15 8.89 -4.92
CA PHE A 107 6.42 9.09 -3.68
C PHE A 107 6.12 7.76 -2.95
N GLY A 108 5.69 6.73 -3.69
CA GLY A 108 5.45 5.41 -3.10
C GLY A 108 6.70 4.79 -2.46
N ILE A 109 7.82 4.84 -3.18
CA ILE A 109 9.14 4.41 -2.65
C ILE A 109 9.50 5.25 -1.42
N GLY A 110 9.30 6.57 -1.47
CA GLY A 110 9.55 7.49 -0.37
C GLY A 110 8.78 7.12 0.90
N PHE A 111 7.51 6.73 0.80
CA PHE A 111 6.71 6.32 1.96
C PHE A 111 7.22 5.02 2.61
N ILE A 112 7.55 4.00 1.81
CA ILE A 112 8.13 2.75 2.32
C ILE A 112 9.52 3.00 2.92
N ALA A 113 10.38 3.73 2.21
CA ALA A 113 11.73 4.05 2.67
C ALA A 113 11.69 4.83 3.99
N TYR A 114 10.80 5.82 4.11
CA TYR A 114 10.62 6.57 5.35
C TYR A 114 10.18 5.68 6.51
N TYR A 115 9.26 4.75 6.27
CA TYR A 115 8.81 3.80 7.30
C TYR A 115 9.96 2.94 7.83
N TYR A 116 10.74 2.32 6.93
CA TYR A 116 11.82 1.41 7.32
C TYR A 116 13.07 2.10 7.85
N LEU A 117 13.45 3.26 7.29
CA LEU A 117 14.69 3.95 7.65
C LEU A 117 14.55 4.89 8.84
N VAL A 118 13.36 5.49 9.04
CA VAL A 118 13.17 6.51 10.08
C VAL A 118 12.23 6.01 11.17
N LEU A 119 11.07 5.47 10.80
CA LEU A 119 10.01 5.20 11.77
C LEU A 119 10.25 3.94 12.61
N LEU A 120 10.67 2.84 11.97
CA LEU A 120 10.96 1.58 12.65
C LEU A 120 12.13 1.70 13.64
N PRO A 121 13.29 2.31 13.28
CA PRO A 121 14.40 2.47 14.23
C PRO A 121 14.07 3.45 15.36
N ALA A 122 13.31 4.50 15.08
CA ALA A 122 12.86 5.45 16.11
C ALA A 122 11.91 4.82 17.13
N ALA A 123 11.04 3.89 16.68
CA ALA A 123 10.18 3.12 17.58
C ALA A 123 11.00 2.22 18.52
N GLY A 124 12.04 1.55 17.99
CA GLY A 124 12.97 0.74 18.79
C GLY A 124 13.70 1.56 19.86
N LYS A 125 14.26 2.72 19.49
CA LYS A 125 14.93 3.63 20.44
C LYS A 125 14.01 4.10 21.56
N ARG A 126 12.74 4.37 21.23
CA ARG A 126 11.73 4.82 22.21
C ARG A 126 11.32 3.71 23.17
N ALA A 127 11.23 2.46 22.69
CA ALA A 127 10.94 1.32 23.56
C ALA A 127 12.06 1.10 24.59
N VAL A 128 13.32 1.15 24.16
CA VAL A 128 14.49 1.03 25.06
C VAL A 128 14.47 2.13 26.14
N ALA A 129 14.26 3.39 25.75
CA ALA A 129 14.21 4.50 26.69
C ALA A 129 13.05 4.41 27.72
N VAL A 130 11.94 3.76 27.37
CA VAL A 130 10.83 3.54 28.30
C VAL A 130 11.18 2.43 29.30
N VAL A 131 11.80 1.33 28.84
CA VAL A 131 12.26 0.24 29.72
C VAL A 131 13.29 0.77 30.71
N GLU A 132 14.31 1.50 30.25
CA GLU A 132 15.31 2.13 31.13
C GLU A 132 14.67 3.05 32.18
N LYS A 133 13.60 3.77 31.83
CA LYS A 133 12.90 4.67 32.77
C LYS A 133 12.04 3.92 33.78
N VAL A 134 11.46 2.77 33.42
CA VAL A 134 10.69 1.92 34.35
C VAL A 134 11.63 1.23 35.32
N ASP A 135 12.76 0.69 34.84
CA ASP A 135 13.77 0.04 35.69
C ASP A 135 14.48 1.02 36.62
N ALA A 136 14.54 2.31 36.25
CA ALA A 136 15.09 3.38 37.07
C ALA A 136 14.10 4.01 38.07
N ALA A 137 12.83 3.60 38.09
CA ALA A 137 11.85 4.08 39.07
C ALA A 137 11.95 3.24 40.37
N PRO A 138 12.10 3.87 41.56
CA PRO A 138 12.29 3.18 42.84
C PRO A 138 11.05 2.45 43.36
#